data_AF-A0A915A495-F1
#
_entry.id   AF-A0A915A495-F1
#
_cell.length_a   1.000
_cell.length_b   1.000
_cell.length_c   1.000
_cell.angle_alpha   90.00
_cell.angle_beta   90.00
_cell.angle_gamma   90.00
#
_symmetry.space_group_name_H-M   'P 1'
#
loop_
_entity.id
_entity.type
_entity.pdbx_description
1 polymer ?
#
loop_
_entity_poly.entity_id
_entity_poly.type
_entity_poly.pdbx_seq_one_letter_code
_entity_poly.pdbx_strand_id
1 'polypeptide(L)'
;AKERLSIEADDAHTEAERHIAIIAQLEKKQKSFERMVDEWKKKVDDAGNELDSAQRECRTNAADIFKQRSINDTLTVQFEGLRYENRNLCQATKELQSQLGEDGKNIHEMRMTMQRVEVEKEELQRALDEAEAVLEIEESKVARFHAEINQIRTAIEKRLEEKEEEFENIRKNHQHSLDLIQVALENEKKEKADLYRVKKKLEMDVNVSFVVSSKQLQ
;
A
#
# COMPACT_ATOMS: atom_id res chain seq x y z
N ALA A 1 -38.15 -153.74 21.94
CA ALA A 1 -39.11 -152.76 21.41
C ALA A 1 -39.25 -151.54 22.33
N LYS A 2 -39.66 -151.73 23.60
CA LYS A 2 -39.79 -150.66 24.60
C LYS A 2 -38.50 -149.87 24.87
N GLU A 3 -37.37 -150.57 24.99
CA GLU A 3 -36.05 -149.97 25.24
C GLU A 3 -35.52 -149.17 24.05
N ARG A 4 -35.87 -149.59 22.83
CA ARG A 4 -35.50 -148.92 21.58
C ARG A 4 -36.26 -147.60 21.39
N LEU A 5 -37.55 -147.59 21.74
CA LEU A 5 -38.38 -146.38 21.79
C LEU A 5 -37.95 -145.41 22.90
N SER A 6 -37.40 -145.92 24.00
CA SER A 6 -36.84 -145.09 25.07
C SER A 6 -35.59 -144.34 24.58
N ILE A 7 -34.66 -145.05 23.94
CA ILE A 7 -33.45 -144.47 23.37
C ILE A 7 -33.81 -143.40 22.31
N GLU A 8 -34.75 -143.70 21.42
CA GLU A 8 -35.19 -142.78 20.37
C GLU A 8 -35.92 -141.54 20.91
N ALA A 9 -36.63 -141.67 22.05
CA ALA A 9 -37.23 -140.54 22.75
C ALA A 9 -36.20 -139.68 23.48
N ASP A 10 -35.18 -140.29 24.10
CA ASP A 10 -34.08 -139.58 24.77
C ASP A 10 -33.18 -138.86 23.74
N ASP A 11 -32.94 -139.46 22.58
CA ASP A 11 -32.23 -138.85 21.44
C ASP A 11 -33.02 -137.66 20.85
N ALA A 12 -34.34 -137.81 20.69
CA ALA A 12 -35.20 -136.71 20.25
C ALA A 12 -35.27 -135.57 21.28
N HIS A 13 -35.24 -135.90 22.58
CA HIS A 13 -35.24 -134.92 23.66
C HIS A 13 -33.93 -134.12 23.69
N THR A 14 -32.78 -134.80 23.60
CA THR A 14 -31.46 -134.16 23.55
C THR A 14 -31.28 -133.29 22.30
N GLU A 15 -31.80 -133.71 21.15
CA GLU A 15 -31.80 -132.88 19.94
C GLU A 15 -32.73 -131.66 20.09
N ALA A 16 -33.88 -131.79 20.75
CA ALA A 16 -34.76 -130.66 21.05
C ALA A 16 -34.08 -129.64 22.00
N GLU A 17 -33.39 -130.10 23.05
CA GLU A 17 -32.60 -129.22 23.93
C GLU A 17 -31.48 -128.50 23.18
N ARG A 18 -30.80 -129.20 22.26
CA ARG A 18 -29.78 -128.61 21.37
C ARG A 18 -30.38 -127.54 20.47
N HIS A 19 -31.53 -127.78 19.86
CA HIS A 19 -32.24 -126.78 19.05
C HIS A 19 -32.68 -125.57 19.89
N ILE A 20 -33.19 -125.77 21.10
CA ILE A 20 -33.54 -124.67 22.03
C ILE A 20 -32.32 -123.81 22.35
N ALA A 21 -31.16 -124.43 22.62
CA ALA A 21 -29.92 -123.71 22.89
C ALA A 21 -29.43 -122.90 21.67
N ILE A 22 -29.56 -123.45 20.44
CA ILE A 22 -29.24 -122.73 19.20
C ILE A 22 -30.18 -121.54 19.01
N ILE A 23 -31.50 -121.73 19.21
CA ILE A 23 -32.49 -120.65 19.11
C ILE A 23 -32.15 -119.53 20.10
N ALA A 24 -31.87 -119.84 21.37
CA ALA A 24 -31.49 -118.84 22.37
C ALA A 24 -30.21 -118.07 21.99
N GLN A 25 -29.22 -118.75 21.39
CA GLN A 25 -28.02 -118.09 20.87
C GLN A 25 -28.32 -117.17 19.67
N LEU A 26 -29.18 -117.60 18.76
CA LEU A 26 -29.61 -116.81 17.60
C LEU A 26 -30.41 -115.58 18.03
N GLU A 27 -31.34 -115.71 18.99
CA GLU A 27 -32.08 -114.57 19.56
C GLU A 27 -31.14 -113.55 20.21
N LYS A 28 -30.11 -114.01 20.93
CA LYS A 28 -29.10 -113.13 21.51
C LYS A 28 -28.30 -112.38 20.44
N LYS A 29 -27.92 -113.07 19.36
CA LYS A 29 -27.24 -112.44 18.21
C LYS A 29 -28.17 -111.44 17.51
N GLN A 30 -29.43 -111.78 17.30
CA GLN A 30 -30.43 -110.90 16.70
C GLN A 30 -30.57 -109.60 17.52
N LYS A 31 -30.78 -109.70 18.84
CA LYS A 31 -30.85 -108.51 19.73
C LYS A 31 -29.57 -107.68 19.69
N SER A 32 -28.40 -108.32 19.53
CA SER A 32 -27.13 -107.61 19.37
C SER A 32 -27.06 -106.85 18.04
N PHE A 33 -27.52 -107.46 16.95
CA PHE A 33 -27.59 -106.80 15.65
C PHE A 33 -28.62 -105.67 15.63
N GLU A 34 -29.78 -105.85 16.25
CA GLU A 34 -30.80 -104.79 16.40
C GLU A 34 -30.23 -103.56 17.10
N ARG A 35 -29.52 -103.73 18.23
CA ARG A 35 -28.83 -102.61 18.91
C ARG A 35 -27.79 -101.93 18.03
N MET A 36 -27.01 -102.72 17.29
CA MET A 36 -26.00 -102.17 16.38
C MET A 36 -26.65 -101.35 15.27
N VAL A 37 -27.76 -101.85 14.69
CA VAL A 37 -28.54 -101.14 13.68
C VAL A 37 -29.09 -99.82 14.24
N ASP A 38 -29.64 -99.82 15.46
CA ASP A 38 -30.18 -98.61 16.08
C ASP A 38 -29.08 -97.58 16.39
N GLU A 39 -27.90 -98.02 16.84
CA GLU A 39 -26.74 -97.14 17.03
C GLU A 39 -26.28 -96.51 15.72
N TRP A 40 -26.20 -97.29 14.64
CA TRP A 40 -25.82 -96.78 13.32
C TRP A 40 -26.86 -95.82 12.75
N LYS A 41 -28.16 -96.10 12.94
CA LYS A 41 -29.23 -95.15 12.56
C LYS A 41 -29.07 -93.83 13.29
N LYS A 42 -28.85 -93.86 14.61
CA LYS A 42 -28.62 -92.65 15.39
C LYS A 42 -27.40 -91.88 14.90
N LYS A 43 -26.28 -92.56 14.61
CA LYS A 43 -25.07 -91.93 14.06
C LYS A 43 -25.32 -91.28 12.70
N VAL A 44 -26.14 -91.89 11.85
CA VAL A 44 -26.54 -91.32 10.55
C VAL A 44 -27.39 -90.06 10.76
N ASP A 45 -28.35 -90.09 11.67
CA ASP A 45 -29.20 -88.94 11.99
C ASP A 45 -28.37 -87.78 12.59
N ASP A 46 -27.48 -88.08 13.53
CA ASP A 46 -26.58 -87.08 14.15
C ASP A 46 -25.66 -86.44 13.10
N ALA A 47 -25.04 -87.25 12.22
CA ALA A 47 -24.20 -86.74 11.13
C ALA A 47 -25.01 -85.91 10.10
N GLY A 48 -26.26 -86.28 9.84
CA GLY A 48 -27.18 -85.50 9.01
C GLY A 48 -27.46 -84.12 9.59
N ASN A 49 -27.73 -84.05 10.90
CA ASN A 49 -27.95 -82.78 11.60
C ASN A 49 -26.71 -81.89 11.61
N GLU A 50 -25.52 -82.47 11.82
CA GLU A 50 -24.24 -81.74 11.75
C GLU A 50 -23.97 -81.19 10.35
N LEU A 51 -24.22 -81.98 9.30
CA LEU A 51 -24.09 -81.54 7.91
C LEU A 51 -25.02 -80.37 7.59
N ASP A 52 -26.28 -80.45 8.01
CA ASP A 52 -27.26 -79.38 7.83
C ASP A 52 -26.84 -78.09 8.55
N SER A 53 -26.30 -78.20 9.77
CA SER A 53 -25.78 -77.05 10.52
C SER A 53 -24.60 -76.42 9.80
N ALA A 54 -23.61 -77.23 9.39
CA ALA A 54 -22.43 -76.76 8.66
C ALA A 54 -22.80 -76.09 7.32
N GLN A 55 -23.80 -76.61 6.61
CA GLN A 55 -24.29 -76.00 5.37
C GLN A 55 -24.96 -74.65 5.61
N ARG A 56 -25.74 -74.49 6.70
CA ARG A 56 -26.35 -73.20 7.07
C ARG A 56 -25.28 -72.17 7.42
N GLU A 57 -24.28 -72.55 8.20
CA GLU A 57 -23.14 -71.69 8.52
C GLU A 57 -22.37 -71.30 7.27
N CYS A 58 -22.10 -72.24 6.36
CA CYS A 58 -21.43 -71.97 5.09
C CYS A 58 -22.17 -70.92 4.25
N ARG A 59 -23.51 -71.03 4.15
CA ARG A 59 -24.34 -70.04 3.45
C ARG A 59 -24.31 -68.66 4.13
N THR A 60 -24.32 -68.62 5.46
CA THR A 60 -24.24 -67.38 6.23
C THR A 60 -22.89 -66.71 6.02
N ASN A 61 -21.79 -67.45 6.15
CA ASN A 61 -20.44 -66.96 5.91
C ASN A 61 -20.26 -66.47 4.46
N ALA A 62 -20.86 -67.15 3.48
CA ALA A 62 -20.82 -66.70 2.09
C ALA A 62 -21.50 -65.33 1.90
N ALA A 63 -22.65 -65.10 2.56
CA ALA A 63 -23.32 -63.81 2.54
C ALA A 63 -22.49 -62.72 3.21
N ASP A 64 -21.87 -63.01 4.35
CA ASP A 64 -20.99 -62.07 5.05
C ASP A 64 -19.77 -61.70 4.22
N ILE A 65 -19.15 -62.66 3.53
CA ILE A 65 -18.04 -62.40 2.60
C ILE A 65 -18.47 -61.42 1.51
N PHE A 66 -19.66 -61.59 0.92
CA PHE A 66 -20.15 -60.69 -0.12
C PHE A 66 -20.37 -59.27 0.41
N LYS A 67 -20.95 -59.16 1.61
CA LYS A 67 -21.15 -57.87 2.29
C LYS A 67 -19.81 -57.17 2.59
N GLN A 68 -18.82 -57.91 3.10
CA GLN A 68 -17.50 -57.36 3.41
C GLN A 68 -16.77 -56.89 2.15
N ARG A 69 -16.89 -57.63 1.04
CA ARG A 69 -16.34 -57.18 -0.26
C ARG A 69 -16.95 -55.86 -0.70
N SER A 70 -18.27 -55.71 -0.65
CA SER A 70 -18.94 -54.46 -1.01
C SER A 70 -18.50 -53.27 -0.15
N ILE A 71 -18.31 -53.49 1.16
CA ILE A 71 -17.77 -52.46 2.06
C ILE A 71 -16.31 -52.13 1.70
N ASN A 72 -15.49 -53.13 1.41
CA ASN A 72 -14.10 -52.94 1.01
C ASN A 72 -13.96 -52.15 -0.29
N ASP A 73 -14.79 -52.42 -1.29
CA ASP A 73 -14.83 -51.66 -2.54
C ASP A 73 -15.19 -50.19 -2.28
N THR A 74 -16.17 -49.95 -1.41
CA THR A 74 -16.58 -48.58 -1.03
C THR A 74 -15.46 -47.83 -0.31
N LEU A 75 -14.80 -48.48 0.66
CA LEU A 75 -13.67 -47.90 1.40
C LEU A 75 -12.48 -47.61 0.47
N THR A 76 -12.26 -48.45 -0.53
CA THR A 76 -11.20 -48.24 -1.53
C THR A 76 -11.44 -46.95 -2.32
N VAL A 77 -12.66 -46.73 -2.80
CA VAL A 77 -13.02 -45.48 -3.51
C VAL A 77 -12.87 -44.25 -2.60
N GLN A 78 -13.31 -44.36 -1.34
CA GLN A 78 -13.15 -43.26 -0.37
C GLN A 78 -11.67 -42.94 -0.10
N PHE A 79 -10.83 -43.97 0.05
CA PHE A 79 -9.40 -43.82 0.25
C PHE A 79 -8.72 -43.15 -0.94
N GLU A 80 -9.10 -43.51 -2.18
CA GLU A 80 -8.60 -42.85 -3.38
C GLU A 80 -9.00 -41.36 -3.43
N GLY A 81 -10.24 -41.05 -3.05
CA GLY A 81 -10.72 -39.67 -2.91
C GLY A 81 -9.89 -38.86 -1.93
N LEU A 82 -9.65 -39.38 -0.72
CA LEU A 82 -8.81 -38.73 0.29
C LEU A 82 -7.36 -38.55 -0.19
N ARG A 83 -6.79 -39.52 -0.92
CA ARG A 83 -5.44 -39.39 -1.49
C ARG A 83 -5.37 -38.33 -2.60
N TYR A 84 -6.46 -38.11 -3.33
CA TYR A 84 -6.53 -37.06 -4.33
C TYR A 84 -6.61 -35.68 -3.66
N GLU A 85 -7.50 -35.52 -2.68
CA GLU A 85 -7.64 -34.27 -1.92
C GLU A 85 -6.34 -33.89 -1.20
N ASN A 86 -5.68 -34.86 -0.56
CA ASN A 86 -4.41 -34.64 0.13
C ASN A 86 -3.32 -34.13 -0.84
N ARG A 87 -3.25 -34.67 -2.06
CA ARG A 87 -2.32 -34.19 -3.10
C ARG A 87 -2.61 -32.74 -3.50
N ASN A 88 -3.89 -32.40 -3.68
CA ASN A 88 -4.30 -31.03 -4.02
C ASN A 88 -3.94 -30.04 -2.91
N LEU A 89 -4.20 -30.39 -1.65
CA LEU A 89 -3.85 -29.55 -0.50
C LEU A 89 -2.32 -29.39 -0.36
N CYS A 90 -1.56 -30.45 -0.59
CA CYS A 90 -0.09 -30.36 -0.60
C CYS A 90 0.42 -29.43 -1.71
N GLN A 91 -0.20 -29.47 -2.89
CA GLN A 91 0.16 -28.60 -4.01
C GLN A 91 -0.14 -27.13 -3.69
N ALA A 92 -1.36 -26.84 -3.21
CA ALA A 92 -1.74 -25.49 -2.78
C ALA A 92 -0.82 -24.95 -1.68
N THR A 93 -0.40 -25.81 -0.74
CA THR A 93 0.56 -25.43 0.31
C THR A 93 1.91 -25.01 -0.29
N LYS A 94 2.43 -25.75 -1.28
CA LYS A 94 3.69 -25.41 -1.95
C LYS A 94 3.61 -24.10 -2.72
N GLU A 95 2.49 -23.86 -3.40
CA GLU A 95 2.24 -22.62 -4.14
C GLU A 95 2.22 -21.41 -3.19
N LEU A 96 1.50 -21.53 -2.06
CA LEU A 96 1.48 -20.49 -1.03
C LEU A 96 2.86 -20.25 -0.40
N GLN A 97 3.65 -21.30 -0.20
CA GLN A 97 5.04 -21.17 0.28
C GLN A 97 5.92 -20.44 -0.73
N SER A 98 5.77 -20.71 -2.03
CA SER A 98 6.49 -20.00 -3.09
C SER A 98 6.10 -18.53 -3.13
N GLN A 99 4.80 -18.23 -3.08
CA GLN A 99 4.29 -16.86 -3.06
C GLN A 99 4.83 -16.07 -1.87
N LEU A 100 4.84 -16.67 -0.68
CA LEU A 100 5.39 -16.04 0.52
C LEU A 100 6.89 -15.71 0.36
N GLY A 101 7.64 -16.57 -0.32
CA GLY A 101 9.05 -16.33 -0.65
C GLY A 101 9.26 -15.15 -1.61
N GLU A 102 8.38 -15.01 -2.61
CA GLU A 102 8.38 -13.88 -3.55
C GLU A 102 7.97 -12.58 -2.86
N ASP A 103 6.90 -12.60 -2.08
CA ASP A 103 6.43 -11.46 -1.29
C ASP A 103 7.52 -10.96 -0.33
N GLY A 104 8.28 -11.88 0.28
CA GLY A 104 9.42 -11.54 1.12
C GLY A 104 10.51 -10.75 0.38
N LYS A 105 10.79 -11.11 -0.89
CA LYS A 105 11.74 -10.37 -1.75
C LYS A 105 11.18 -9.00 -2.12
N ASN A 106 9.92 -8.95 -2.55
CA ASN A 106 9.24 -7.69 -2.92
C ASN A 106 9.22 -6.69 -1.76
N ILE A 107 8.94 -7.16 -0.53
CA ILE A 107 8.98 -6.33 0.68
C ILE A 107 10.38 -5.78 0.92
N HIS A 108 11.42 -6.60 0.74
CA HIS A 108 12.80 -6.17 0.92
C HIS A 108 13.20 -5.09 -0.10
N GLU A 109 12.90 -5.31 -1.39
CA GLU A 109 13.15 -4.35 -2.46
C GLU A 109 12.40 -3.02 -2.25
N MET A 110 11.14 -3.10 -1.83
CA MET A 110 10.34 -1.93 -1.51
C MET A 110 10.93 -1.14 -0.33
N ARG A 111 11.43 -1.84 0.71
CA ARG A 111 12.12 -1.19 1.84
C ARG A 111 13.39 -0.46 1.40
N MET A 112 14.19 -1.06 0.51
CA MET A 112 15.39 -0.43 -0.03
C MET A 112 15.07 0.84 -0.82
N THR A 113 14.01 0.78 -1.64
CA THR A 113 13.56 1.96 -2.42
C THR A 113 13.02 3.05 -1.50
N MET A 114 12.25 2.69 -0.49
CA MET A 114 11.75 3.64 0.52
C MET A 114 12.89 4.37 1.22
N GLN A 115 13.92 3.65 1.68
CA GLN A 115 15.09 4.25 2.31
C GLN A 115 15.84 5.19 1.35
N ARG A 116 15.98 4.81 0.07
CA ARG A 116 16.62 5.68 -0.94
C ARG A 116 15.83 6.99 -1.11
N VAL A 117 14.51 6.90 -1.22
CA VAL A 117 13.64 8.07 -1.38
C VAL A 117 13.66 8.96 -0.14
N GLU A 118 13.76 8.39 1.07
CA GLU A 118 13.95 9.17 2.30
C GLU A 118 15.25 9.97 2.28
N VAL A 119 16.35 9.36 1.85
CA VAL A 119 17.63 10.07 1.72
C VAL A 119 17.55 11.19 0.68
N GLU A 120 17.01 10.91 -0.51
CA GLU A 120 16.81 11.91 -1.57
C GLU A 120 15.94 13.08 -1.09
N LYS A 121 14.90 12.80 -0.30
CA LYS A 121 14.05 13.83 0.32
C LYS A 121 14.84 14.71 1.28
N GLU A 122 15.67 14.12 2.15
CA GLU A 122 16.50 14.89 3.09
C GLU A 122 17.53 15.77 2.36
N GLU A 123 18.14 15.26 1.29
CA GLU A 123 19.08 16.02 0.47
C GLU A 123 18.40 17.21 -0.22
N LEU A 124 17.21 17.00 -0.78
CA LEU A 124 16.41 18.06 -1.39
C LEU A 124 15.98 19.11 -0.37
N GLN A 125 15.61 18.70 0.86
CA GLN A 125 15.26 19.64 1.92
C GLN A 125 16.46 20.52 2.30
N ARG A 126 17.66 19.94 2.46
CA ARG A 126 18.87 20.73 2.74
C ARG A 126 19.18 21.73 1.62
N ALA A 127 19.06 21.30 0.36
CA ALA A 127 19.27 22.19 -0.78
C ALA A 127 18.24 23.33 -0.83
N LEU A 128 16.99 23.07 -0.43
CA LEU A 128 15.95 24.09 -0.30
C LEU A 128 16.31 25.10 0.80
N ASP A 129 16.66 24.62 1.99
CA ASP A 129 17.02 25.48 3.14
C ASP A 129 18.22 26.40 2.79
N GLU A 130 19.22 25.87 2.06
CA GLU A 130 20.35 26.66 1.56
C GLU A 130 19.92 27.72 0.55
N ALA A 131 19.02 27.39 -0.38
CA ALA A 131 18.50 28.33 -1.36
C ALA A 131 17.66 29.45 -0.71
N GLU A 132 16.86 29.11 0.31
CA GLU A 132 16.08 30.08 1.08
C GLU A 132 16.99 31.04 1.85
N ALA A 133 18.07 30.56 2.46
CA ALA A 133 19.05 31.40 3.14
C ALA A 133 19.75 32.38 2.18
N VAL A 134 20.08 31.93 0.96
CA VAL A 134 20.66 32.81 -0.07
C VAL A 134 19.65 33.85 -0.53
N LEU A 135 18.38 33.47 -0.71
CA LEU A 135 17.31 34.39 -1.08
C LEU A 135 17.14 35.51 -0.04
N GLU A 136 17.10 35.17 1.25
CA GLU A 136 16.96 36.15 2.34
C GLU A 136 18.11 37.19 2.33
N ILE A 137 19.34 36.74 2.02
CA ILE A 137 20.50 37.63 1.88
C ILE A 137 20.31 38.59 0.69
N GLU A 138 19.85 38.10 -0.46
CA GLU A 138 19.61 38.94 -1.64
C GLU A 138 18.46 39.92 -1.44
N GLU A 139 17.36 39.50 -0.79
CA GLU A 139 16.25 40.38 -0.43
C GLU A 139 16.72 41.52 0.50
N SER A 140 17.56 41.19 1.48
CA SER A 140 18.18 42.19 2.37
C SER A 140 19.06 43.20 1.61
N LYS A 141 19.83 42.74 0.62
CA LYS A 141 20.63 43.63 -0.25
C LYS A 141 19.74 44.56 -1.06
N VAL A 142 18.66 44.04 -1.66
CA VAL A 142 17.70 44.83 -2.42
C VAL A 142 17.06 45.91 -1.55
N ALA A 143 16.62 45.56 -0.33
CA ALA A 143 16.06 46.53 0.60
C ALA A 143 17.04 47.66 0.94
N ARG A 144 18.32 47.32 1.18
CA ARG A 144 19.38 48.31 1.43
C ARG A 144 19.61 49.22 0.22
N PHE A 145 19.74 48.66 -0.98
CA PHE A 145 19.91 49.47 -2.19
C PHE A 145 18.71 50.38 -2.45
N HIS A 146 17.50 49.90 -2.18
CA HIS A 146 16.30 50.72 -2.28
C HIS A 146 16.33 51.91 -1.30
N ALA A 147 16.79 51.69 -0.06
CA ALA A 147 16.97 52.77 0.91
C ALA A 147 18.05 53.79 0.48
N GLU A 148 19.19 53.31 -0.03
CA GLU A 148 20.27 54.18 -0.56
C GLU A 148 19.77 55.04 -1.73
N ILE A 149 19.02 54.45 -2.68
CA ILE A 149 18.41 55.18 -3.80
C ILE A 149 17.48 56.28 -3.29
N ASN A 150 16.61 55.97 -2.31
CA ASN A 150 15.69 56.96 -1.74
C ASN A 150 16.43 58.10 -1.00
N GLN A 151 17.53 57.79 -0.31
CA GLN A 151 18.38 58.80 0.31
C GLN A 151 19.04 59.72 -0.73
N ILE A 152 19.62 59.14 -1.80
CA ILE A 152 20.22 59.91 -2.90
C ILE A 152 19.18 60.80 -3.56
N ARG A 153 17.98 60.27 -3.83
CA ARG A 153 16.89 61.02 -4.43
C ARG A 153 16.50 62.22 -3.57
N THR A 154 16.31 62.00 -2.26
CA THR A 154 16.00 63.09 -1.31
C THR A 154 17.11 64.14 -1.27
N ALA A 155 18.38 63.72 -1.31
CA ALA A 155 19.52 64.65 -1.35
C ALA A 155 19.60 65.46 -2.65
N ILE A 156 19.22 64.85 -3.79
CA ILE A 156 19.11 65.54 -5.08
C ILE A 156 17.97 66.55 -5.03
N GLU A 157 16.78 66.16 -4.56
CA GLU A 157 15.61 67.05 -4.44
C GLU A 157 15.92 68.27 -3.56
N LYS A 158 16.59 68.07 -2.41
CA LYS A 158 17.03 69.18 -1.55
C LYS A 158 18.03 70.11 -2.24
N ARG A 159 19.03 69.56 -2.95
CA ARG A 159 20.00 70.37 -3.70
C ARG A 159 19.35 71.17 -4.83
N LEU A 160 18.33 70.61 -5.47
CA LEU A 160 17.56 71.33 -6.49
C LEU A 160 16.82 72.51 -5.86
N GLU A 161 16.14 72.30 -4.73
CA GLU A 161 15.46 73.37 -3.99
C GLU A 161 16.44 74.48 -3.55
N GLU A 162 17.58 74.11 -2.95
CA GLU A 162 18.64 75.07 -2.58
C GLU A 162 19.13 75.88 -3.80
N LYS A 163 19.27 75.24 -4.97
CA LYS A 163 19.66 75.93 -6.21
C LYS A 163 18.57 76.84 -6.75
N GLU A 164 17.31 76.44 -6.68
CA GLU A 164 16.18 77.27 -7.08
C GLU A 164 16.09 78.53 -6.22
N GLU A 165 16.30 78.42 -4.90
CA GLU A 165 16.38 79.57 -3.98
C GLU A 165 17.57 80.49 -4.30
N GLU A 166 18.76 79.93 -4.57
CA GLU A 166 19.92 80.71 -5.00
C GLU A 166 19.64 81.50 -6.29
N PHE A 167 19.03 80.85 -7.30
CA PHE A 167 18.67 81.50 -8.56
C PHE A 167 17.63 82.60 -8.35
N GLU A 168 16.63 82.38 -7.49
CA GLU A 168 15.63 83.39 -7.13
C GLU A 168 16.27 84.61 -6.47
N ASN A 169 17.18 84.39 -5.51
CA ASN A 169 17.90 85.46 -4.82
C ASN A 169 18.79 86.26 -5.78
N ILE A 170 19.55 85.57 -6.65
CA ILE A 170 20.36 86.23 -7.68
C ILE A 170 19.47 87.07 -8.59
N ARG A 171 18.34 86.54 -9.05
CA ARG A 171 17.41 87.26 -9.92
C ARG A 171 16.85 88.51 -9.26
N LYS A 172 16.40 88.41 -8.00
CA LYS A 172 15.93 89.54 -7.20
C LYS A 172 17.01 90.61 -7.02
N ASN A 173 18.23 90.21 -6.70
CA ASN A 173 19.36 91.14 -6.55
C ASN A 173 19.69 91.86 -7.86
N HIS A 174 19.72 91.14 -8.98
CA HIS A 174 19.94 91.75 -10.30
C HIS A 174 18.79 92.68 -10.70
N GLN A 175 17.54 92.29 -10.43
CA GLN A 175 16.37 93.14 -10.66
C GLN A 175 16.46 94.43 -9.84
N HIS A 176 16.79 94.34 -8.55
CA HIS A 176 16.98 95.51 -7.70
C HIS A 176 18.11 96.42 -8.21
N SER A 177 19.24 95.84 -8.63
CA SER A 177 20.34 96.61 -9.23
C SER A 177 19.92 97.30 -10.53
N LEU A 178 19.11 96.65 -11.37
CA LEU A 178 18.56 97.25 -12.59
C LEU A 178 17.65 98.43 -12.25
N ASP A 179 16.76 98.27 -11.27
CA ASP A 179 15.86 99.35 -10.83
C ASP A 179 16.64 100.55 -10.28
N LEU A 180 17.73 100.32 -9.51
CA LEU A 180 18.60 101.39 -9.02
C LEU A 180 19.32 102.13 -10.16
N ILE A 181 19.85 101.39 -11.15
CA ILE A 181 20.50 101.99 -12.34
C ILE A 181 19.46 102.76 -13.16
N GLN A 182 18.24 102.25 -13.29
CA GLN A 182 17.13 102.93 -13.97
C GLN A 182 16.83 104.28 -13.30
N VAL A 183 16.71 104.32 -11.98
CA VAL A 183 16.49 105.55 -11.21
C VAL A 183 17.65 106.53 -11.38
N ALA A 184 18.90 106.05 -11.30
CA ALA A 184 20.08 106.88 -11.52
C ALA A 184 20.10 107.49 -12.94
N LEU A 185 19.77 106.69 -13.95
CA LEU A 185 19.66 107.13 -15.34
C LEU A 185 18.54 108.17 -15.55
N GLU A 186 17.39 108.00 -14.89
CA GLU A 186 16.30 108.97 -14.92
C GLU A 186 16.69 110.31 -14.27
N ASN A 187 17.40 110.26 -13.14
CA ASN A 187 17.95 111.45 -12.48
C ASN A 187 18.98 112.16 -13.38
N GLU A 188 19.92 111.43 -13.98
CA GLU A 188 20.92 111.99 -14.89
C GLU A 188 20.27 112.64 -16.12
N LYS A 189 19.21 112.01 -16.69
CA LYS A 189 18.43 112.61 -17.79
C LYS A 189 17.78 113.92 -17.37
N LYS A 190 17.23 113.99 -16.15
CA LYS A 190 16.60 115.21 -15.61
C LYS A 190 17.63 116.31 -15.38
N GLU A 191 18.74 116.00 -14.73
CA GLU A 191 19.86 116.93 -14.51
C GLU A 191 20.42 117.43 -15.83
N LYS A 192 20.61 116.55 -16.83
CA LYS A 192 21.05 116.92 -18.18
C LYS A 192 20.04 117.85 -18.86
N ALA A 193 18.74 117.61 -18.72
CA ALA A 193 17.71 118.48 -19.27
C ALA A 193 17.74 119.87 -18.59
N ASP A 194 17.93 119.93 -17.27
CA ASP A 194 18.04 121.19 -16.53
C ASP A 194 19.34 121.94 -16.87
N LEU A 195 20.48 121.26 -16.97
CA LEU A 195 21.74 121.83 -17.47
C LEU A 195 21.58 122.37 -18.89
N TYR A 196 20.85 121.66 -19.76
CA TYR A 196 20.59 122.11 -21.13
C TYR A 196 19.70 123.36 -21.17
N ARG A 197 18.69 123.47 -20.28
CA ARG A 197 17.89 124.69 -20.10
C ARG A 197 18.73 125.86 -19.61
N VAL A 198 19.56 125.64 -18.58
CA VAL A 198 20.48 126.64 -18.04
C VAL A 198 21.46 127.09 -19.11
N LYS A 199 22.05 126.16 -19.87
CA LYS A 199 22.92 126.45 -21.01
C LYS A 199 22.22 127.35 -22.03
N LYS A 200 21.00 126.99 -22.49
CA LYS A 200 20.24 127.82 -23.43
C LYS A 200 19.94 129.22 -22.88
N LYS A 201 19.63 129.32 -21.58
CA LYS A 201 19.40 130.61 -20.92
C LYS A 201 20.67 131.46 -20.91
N LEU A 202 21.81 130.88 -20.53
CA LEU A 202 23.12 131.56 -20.56
C LEU A 202 23.52 131.98 -21.98
N GLU A 203 23.29 131.13 -23.00
CA GLU A 203 23.52 131.48 -24.41
C GLU A 203 22.64 132.66 -24.85
N MET A 204 21.38 132.70 -24.44
CA MET A 204 20.49 133.85 -24.67
C MET A 204 20.98 135.11 -23.94
N ASP A 205 21.35 135.01 -22.66
CA ASP A 205 21.84 136.14 -21.86
C ASP A 205 23.14 136.72 -22.47
N VAL A 206 24.06 135.86 -22.93
CA VAL A 206 25.29 136.26 -23.64
C VAL A 206 24.94 136.96 -24.95
N ASN A 207 23.99 136.44 -25.75
CA ASN A 207 23.54 137.10 -26.98
C ASN A 207 22.90 138.46 -26.71
N VAL A 208 22.07 138.59 -25.66
CA VAL A 208 21.49 139.88 -25.26
C VAL A 208 22.59 140.85 -24.83
N SER A 209 23.55 140.41 -24.02
CA SER A 209 24.70 141.23 -23.62
C SER A 209 25.54 141.66 -24.83
N PHE A 210 25.77 140.78 -25.81
CA PHE A 210 26.49 141.13 -27.03
C PHE A 210 25.73 142.18 -27.86
N VAL A 211 24.41 142.02 -28.00
CA VAL A 211 23.57 143.01 -28.71
C VAL A 211 23.54 144.35 -27.98
N VAL A 212 23.47 144.35 -26.65
CA VAL A 212 23.50 145.58 -25.83
C VAL A 212 24.87 146.26 -25.94
N SER A 213 25.97 145.51 -25.84
CA SER A 213 27.32 146.04 -26.02
C SER A 213 27.56 146.56 -27.44
N SER A 214 27.09 145.86 -28.48
CA SER A 214 27.16 146.36 -29.86
C SER A 214 26.31 147.60 -30.09
N LYS A 215 25.15 147.74 -29.42
CA LYS A 215 24.32 148.96 -29.47
C LYS A 215 24.91 150.15 -28.71
N GLN A 216 25.78 149.91 -27.72
CA GLN A 216 26.52 150.98 -27.04
C GLN A 216 27.79 151.40 -27.80
N LEU A 217 28.21 150.63 -28.81
CA LEU A 217 29.38 150.87 -29.66
C LEU A 217 29.05 151.43 -31.05
N GLN A 218 27.78 151.77 -31.34
CA GLN A 218 27.32 152.52 -32.51
C GLN A 218 26.72 153.86 -32.09
#